data_AF-A0A383CGE9-F1
#
_entry.id   AF-A0A383CGE9-F1
#
_cell.length_a   1.000
_cell.length_b   1.000
_cell.length_c   1.000
_cell.angle_alpha   90.00
_cell.angle_beta   90.00
_cell.angle_gamma   90.00
#
_symmetry.space_group_name_H-M   'P 1'
#
loop_
_entity.id
_entity.type
_entity.pdbx_description
1 polymer ?
#
loop_
_entity_poly.entity_id
_entity_poly.type
_entity_poly.pdbx_seq_one_letter_code
_entity_poly.pdbx_strand_id
1 'polypeptide(L)'
;MKTISLNANTVDKKWVVIDASDQVLGRVATKVASIIRGKTKPTFTPHVDCGDNVIIINASRIKLTGAKWDQKIYYHHTGFPGGIKSATAKEMREKRPSSLLKKAIR
;
A
#
# COMPACT_ATOMS: atom_id res chain seq x y z
N MET A 1 -32.71 -18.96 1.15
CA MET A 1 -31.64 -18.61 0.19
C MET A 1 -30.33 -18.49 0.95
N LYS A 2 -29.23 -19.09 0.47
CA LYS A 2 -27.91 -19.01 1.15
C LYS A 2 -27.05 -17.93 0.51
N THR A 3 -26.28 -17.21 1.31
CA THR A 3 -25.32 -16.21 0.83
C THR A 3 -24.22 -16.90 0.03
N ILE A 4 -23.90 -16.36 -1.15
CA ILE A 4 -22.83 -16.88 -2.00
C ILE A 4 -21.49 -16.50 -1.36
N SER A 5 -20.66 -17.51 -1.07
CA SER A 5 -19.29 -17.32 -0.59
C SER A 5 -18.33 -17.80 -1.67
N LEU A 6 -17.31 -17.00 -1.98
CA LEU A 6 -16.24 -17.43 -2.88
C LEU A 6 -15.38 -18.53 -2.24
N ASN A 7 -14.67 -19.28 -3.08
CA ASN A 7 -13.63 -20.22 -2.68
C ASN A 7 -12.36 -19.94 -3.50
N ALA A 8 -11.21 -20.52 -3.12
CA ALA A 8 -9.94 -20.22 -3.79
C ALA A 8 -9.94 -20.53 -5.30
N ASN A 9 -10.75 -21.49 -5.76
CA ASN A 9 -10.82 -21.90 -7.17
C ASN A 9 -11.75 -21.01 -8.01
N THR A 10 -12.70 -20.31 -7.37
CA THR A 10 -13.68 -19.43 -8.06
C THR A 10 -13.28 -17.96 -8.03
N VAL A 11 -12.20 -17.60 -7.33
CA VAL A 11 -11.69 -16.24 -7.33
C VAL A 11 -11.02 -15.93 -8.67
N ASP A 12 -11.60 -14.98 -9.40
CA ASP A 12 -10.96 -14.35 -10.56
C ASP A 12 -10.13 -13.14 -10.09
N LYS A 13 -8.79 -13.23 -10.23
CA LYS A 13 -7.85 -12.16 -9.91
C LYS A 13 -7.37 -11.48 -11.18
N LYS A 14 -7.64 -10.19 -11.28
CA LYS A 14 -7.16 -9.36 -12.40
C LYS A 14 -5.91 -8.60 -12.01
N TRP A 15 -5.23 -8.07 -13.00
CA TRP A 15 -4.09 -7.17 -12.82
C TRP A 15 -4.52 -5.73 -13.06
N VAL A 16 -4.15 -4.84 -12.15
CA VAL A 16 -4.43 -3.41 -12.23
C VAL A 16 -3.12 -2.65 -12.14
N VAL A 17 -2.90 -1.72 -13.07
CA VAL A 17 -1.73 -0.83 -13.06
C VAL A 17 -2.17 0.55 -12.58
N ILE A 18 -1.43 1.11 -11.62
CA ILE A 18 -1.71 2.43 -11.03
C ILE A 18 -0.48 3.31 -11.16
N ASP A 19 -0.64 4.47 -11.78
CA ASP A 19 0.38 5.52 -11.81
C ASP A 19 0.29 6.37 -10.54
N ALA A 20 1.39 6.42 -9.78
CA ALA A 20 1.49 7.22 -8.55
C ALA A 20 2.04 8.64 -8.78
N SER A 21 2.33 9.03 -10.02
CA SER A 21 2.85 10.36 -10.36
C SER A 21 1.91 11.47 -9.90
N ASP A 22 2.46 12.45 -9.17
CA ASP A 22 1.73 13.62 -8.67
C ASP A 22 0.54 13.33 -7.73
N GLN A 23 0.35 12.06 -7.35
CA GLN A 23 -0.72 11.66 -6.45
C GLN A 23 -0.31 11.79 -4.98
N VAL A 24 -1.29 12.04 -4.11
CA VAL A 24 -1.06 12.09 -2.66
C VAL A 24 -0.94 10.68 -2.09
N LEU A 25 0.17 10.40 -1.40
CA LEU A 25 0.52 9.06 -0.89
C LEU A 25 -0.61 8.36 -0.14
N GLY A 26 -1.27 9.05 0.79
CA GLY A 26 -2.35 8.46 1.58
C GLY A 26 -3.55 8.04 0.74
N ARG A 27 -3.95 8.86 -0.25
CA ARG A 27 -5.11 8.58 -1.11
C ARG A 27 -4.86 7.37 -2.00
N VAL A 28 -3.65 7.28 -2.57
CA VAL A 28 -3.24 6.12 -3.37
C VAL A 28 -3.22 4.87 -2.50
N ALA A 29 -2.60 4.93 -1.33
CA ALA A 29 -2.48 3.78 -0.42
C ALA A 29 -3.86 3.23 -0.02
N THR A 30 -4.82 4.09 0.36
CA THR A 30 -6.18 3.66 0.71
C THR A 30 -6.89 2.99 -0.46
N LYS A 31 -6.80 3.56 -1.68
CA LYS A 31 -7.43 2.97 -2.86
C LYS A 31 -6.83 1.62 -3.21
N VAL A 32 -5.49 1.52 -3.18
CA VAL A 32 -4.76 0.27 -3.42
C VAL A 32 -5.13 -0.80 -2.40
N ALA A 33 -5.18 -0.45 -1.10
CA ALA A 33 -5.54 -1.40 -0.05
C ALA A 33 -6.96 -1.98 -0.23
N SER A 34 -7.91 -1.15 -0.68
CA SER A 34 -9.27 -1.60 -1.01
C SER A 34 -9.31 -2.57 -2.19
N ILE A 35 -8.48 -2.35 -3.21
CA ILE A 35 -8.36 -3.23 -4.40
C ILE A 35 -7.72 -4.57 -4.03
N ILE A 36 -6.59 -4.54 -3.30
CA ILE A 36 -5.89 -5.74 -2.83
C ILE A 36 -6.77 -6.56 -1.88
N ARG A 37 -7.65 -5.92 -1.12
CA ARG A 37 -8.61 -6.63 -0.27
C ARG A 37 -9.82 -7.18 -1.04
N GLY A 38 -10.06 -6.71 -2.27
CA GLY A 38 -11.24 -7.10 -3.06
C GLY A 38 -12.54 -6.41 -2.64
N LYS A 39 -12.48 -5.37 -1.80
CA LYS A 39 -13.67 -4.61 -1.35
C LYS A 39 -14.39 -3.87 -2.47
N THR A 40 -13.72 -3.69 -3.61
CA THR A 40 -14.30 -3.09 -4.81
C THR A 40 -15.15 -4.08 -5.62
N LYS A 41 -15.08 -5.38 -5.31
CA LYS A 41 -15.86 -6.42 -6.00
C LYS A 41 -17.15 -6.71 -5.23
N PRO A 42 -18.28 -6.93 -5.93
CA PRO A 42 -19.55 -7.29 -5.30
C PRO A 42 -19.51 -8.69 -4.64
N THR A 43 -18.56 -9.53 -5.04
CA THR A 43 -18.36 -10.89 -4.52
C THR A 43 -17.41 -10.96 -3.32
N PHE A 44 -17.13 -9.82 -2.66
CA PHE A 44 -16.18 -9.76 -1.55
C PHE A 44 -16.56 -10.74 -0.43
N THR A 45 -15.61 -11.61 -0.10
CA THR A 45 -15.74 -12.61 0.96
C THR A 45 -14.60 -12.43 1.96
N PRO A 46 -14.84 -12.06 3.24
CA PRO A 46 -13.78 -11.61 4.15
C PRO A 46 -12.67 -12.63 4.46
N HIS A 47 -13.00 -13.93 4.44
CA HIS A 47 -12.06 -15.00 4.77
C HIS A 47 -11.27 -15.51 3.55
N VAL A 48 -11.59 -15.02 2.34
CA VAL A 48 -10.95 -15.41 1.09
C VAL A 48 -10.26 -14.22 0.45
N ASP A 49 -9.04 -14.40 -0.02
CA ASP A 49 -8.32 -13.40 -0.79
C ASP A 49 -8.91 -13.30 -2.21
N CYS A 50 -9.91 -12.44 -2.35
CA CYS A 50 -10.63 -12.17 -3.59
C CYS A 50 -10.17 -10.87 -4.29
N GLY A 51 -9.10 -10.26 -3.81
CA GLY A 51 -8.58 -9.00 -4.35
C GLY A 51 -7.87 -9.14 -5.69
N ASP A 52 -7.62 -7.99 -6.32
CA ASP A 52 -6.85 -7.91 -7.56
C ASP A 52 -5.38 -7.62 -7.29
N ASN A 53 -4.52 -8.08 -8.19
CA ASN A 53 -3.10 -7.78 -8.16
C ASN A 53 -2.88 -6.34 -8.62
N VAL A 54 -2.05 -5.60 -7.88
CA VAL A 54 -1.80 -4.18 -8.17
C VAL A 54 -0.33 -3.95 -8.46
N ILE A 55 -0.04 -3.35 -9.61
CA ILE A 55 1.28 -2.85 -9.99
C ILE A 55 1.26 -1.33 -9.88
N ILE A 56 2.15 -0.78 -9.04
CA ILE A 56 2.28 0.68 -8.89
C ILE A 56 3.53 1.14 -9.63
N ILE A 57 3.37 2.08 -10.57
CA ILE A 57 4.46 2.69 -11.32
C ILE A 57 4.72 4.12 -10.82
N ASN A 58 5.91 4.65 -11.11
CA ASN A 58 6.33 6.02 -10.77
C ASN A 58 6.23 6.38 -9.27
N ALA A 59 6.47 5.40 -8.39
CA ALA A 59 6.45 5.58 -6.93
C ALA A 59 7.35 6.72 -6.40
N SER A 60 8.41 7.07 -7.13
CA SER A 60 9.33 8.18 -6.78
C SER A 60 8.69 9.57 -6.92
N ARG A 61 7.66 9.72 -7.75
CA ARG A 61 6.98 11.00 -8.05
C ARG A 61 5.74 11.24 -7.17
N ILE A 62 5.60 10.49 -6.08
CA ILE A 62 4.46 10.64 -5.18
C ILE A 62 4.59 11.89 -4.31
N LYS A 63 3.46 12.49 -3.94
CA LYS A 63 3.40 13.73 -3.14
C LYS A 63 3.04 13.46 -1.69
N LEU A 64 3.76 14.13 -0.80
CA LEU A 64 3.35 14.38 0.58
C LEU A 64 3.00 15.87 0.72
N THR A 65 1.98 16.18 1.52
CA THR A 65 1.49 17.54 1.72
C THR A 65 2.18 18.22 2.90
N GLY A 66 2.35 19.56 2.83
CA GLY A 66 2.96 20.36 3.89
C GLY A 66 4.43 19.99 4.17
N ALA A 67 4.88 20.17 5.40
CA ALA A 67 6.26 19.88 5.84
C ALA A 67 6.54 18.39 6.12
N LYS A 68 5.67 17.47 5.64
CA LYS A 68 5.76 16.03 5.94
C LYS A 68 7.00 15.36 5.37
N TRP A 69 7.65 15.93 4.35
CA TRP A 69 8.88 15.37 3.80
C TRP A 69 10.00 15.32 4.85
N ASP A 70 10.13 16.39 5.63
CA ASP A 70 11.19 16.53 6.62
C ASP A 70 10.72 16.11 8.03
N GLN A 71 9.44 16.36 8.37
CA GLN A 71 8.92 16.08 9.71
C GLN A 71 8.45 14.62 9.92
N LYS A 72 8.11 13.89 8.85
CA LYS A 72 7.63 12.51 9.00
C LYS A 72 8.81 11.56 9.15
N ILE A 73 9.02 11.09 10.37
CA ILE A 73 10.07 10.13 10.70
C ILE A 73 9.49 8.71 10.71
N TYR A 74 10.17 7.80 10.02
CA TYR A 74 9.89 6.37 10.03
C TYR A 74 10.88 5.66 10.94
N TYR A 75 10.38 5.14 12.05
CA TYR A 75 11.17 4.34 12.98
C TYR A 75 11.08 2.85 12.63
N HIS A 76 12.17 2.13 12.85
CA HIS A 76 12.18 0.67 12.93
C HIS A 76 13.20 0.24 13.97
N HIS A 77 12.95 -0.90 14.61
CA HIS A 77 13.83 -1.45 15.64
C HIS A 77 14.49 -2.72 15.12
N THR A 78 15.76 -2.93 15.43
CA THR A 78 16.50 -4.12 15.00
C THR A 78 16.26 -5.34 15.89
N GLY A 79 15.74 -5.13 17.10
CA GLY A 79 15.52 -6.18 18.11
C GLY A 79 16.57 -6.21 19.23
N PHE A 80 17.70 -5.52 19.07
CA PHE A 80 18.77 -5.43 20.07
C PHE A 80 18.64 -4.17 20.94
N PRO A 81 19.19 -4.15 22.18
CA PRO A 81 19.23 -2.94 23.01
C PRO A 81 19.87 -1.76 22.26
N GLY A 82 19.22 -0.59 22.27
CA GLY A 82 19.67 0.59 21.52
C GLY A 82 19.46 0.52 20.01
N GLY A 83 18.75 -0.49 19.50
CA GLY A 83 18.60 -0.79 18.08
C GLY A 83 17.57 0.04 17.31
N ILE A 84 17.18 1.22 17.80
CA ILE A 84 16.21 2.07 17.10
C ILE A 84 16.89 2.82 15.94
N LYS A 85 16.29 2.73 14.76
CA LYS A 85 16.74 3.42 13.55
C LYS A 85 15.61 4.26 13.00
N SER A 86 15.91 5.51 12.68
CA SER A 86 15.01 6.48 12.08
C SER A 86 15.45 6.85 10.67
N ALA A 87 14.49 7.22 9.83
CA ALA A 87 14.73 7.88 8.55
C ALA A 87 13.58 8.83 8.25
N THR A 88 13.87 10.01 7.73
CA THR A 88 12.83 10.94 7.28
C THR A 88 12.15 10.44 5.99
N ALA A 89 10.95 10.93 5.68
CA ALA A 89 10.27 10.59 4.44
C ALA A 89 11.10 10.98 3.21
N LYS A 90 11.84 12.10 3.30
CA LYS A 90 12.75 12.57 2.26
C LYS A 90 13.90 11.59 2.01
N GLU A 91 14.61 11.19 3.06
CA GLU A 91 15.68 10.18 2.97
C GLU A 91 15.16 8.84 2.44
N MET A 92 13.97 8.43 2.87
CA MET A 92 13.35 7.20 2.38
C MET A 92 13.02 7.27 0.89
N ARG A 93 12.58 8.43 0.37
CA ARG A 93 12.33 8.63 -1.05
C ARG A 93 13.60 8.49 -1.88
N GLU A 94 14.70 9.06 -1.42
CA GLU A 94 16.00 9.04 -2.10
C GLU A 94 16.60 7.63 -2.11
N LYS A 95 16.60 6.94 -0.97
CA LYS A 95 17.19 5.60 -0.86
C LYS A 95 16.33 4.51 -1.49
N ARG A 96 15.01 4.54 -1.27
CA ARG A 96 14.09 3.49 -1.71
C ARG A 96 12.67 4.02 -1.89
N PRO A 97 12.34 4.65 -3.03
CA PRO A 97 11.04 5.33 -3.21
C PRO A 97 9.83 4.41 -3.06
N SER A 98 9.95 3.14 -3.50
CA SER A 98 8.88 2.14 -3.35
C SER A 98 8.51 1.80 -1.90
N SER A 99 9.43 2.04 -0.95
CA SER A 99 9.21 1.70 0.46
C SER A 99 8.18 2.60 1.13
N LEU A 100 8.02 3.85 0.69
CA LEU A 100 7.02 4.78 1.22
C LEU A 100 5.60 4.26 1.00
N LEU A 101 5.30 3.86 -0.24
CA LEU A 101 4.01 3.24 -0.60
C LEU A 101 3.82 1.90 0.09
N LYS A 102 4.85 1.04 0.08
CA LYS A 102 4.77 -0.28 0.73
C LYS A 102 4.45 -0.17 2.22
N LYS A 103 5.09 0.77 2.94
CA LYS A 103 4.80 1.02 4.37
C LYS A 103 3.42 1.64 4.61
N ALA A 104 2.86 2.36 3.63
CA ALA A 104 1.54 2.97 3.75
C ALA A 104 0.39 2.00 3.45
N ILE A 105 0.65 0.96 2.65
CA ILE A 105 -0.34 -0.05 2.24
C ILE A 105 -0.35 -1.25 3.22
N ARG A 106 0.81 -1.60 3.80
CA ARG A 106 0.95 -2.68 4.78
C ARG A 106 0.08 -2.43 6.00
#